data_AF-A0A2E8Z5Z7-F1
#
_entry.id   AF-A0A2E8Z5Z7-F1
#
_cell.length_a   1.000
_cell.length_b   1.000
_cell.length_c   1.000
_cell.angle_alpha   90.00
_cell.angle_beta   90.00
_cell.angle_gamma   90.00
#
_symmetry.space_group_name_H-M   'P 1'
#
loop_
_entity.id
_entity.type
_entity.pdbx_description
1 polymer ?
#
loop_
_entity_poly.entity_id
_entity_poly.type
_entity_poly.pdbx_seq_one_letter_code
_entity_poly.pdbx_strand_id
1 'polypeptide(L)' 'MSDDKSKATVERNIYERADGTWGWRLKVNGKIVATDGNQGYENESFCRKMADRVASGFYTPTKKTISRRN' A
#
# COMPACT_ATOMS: atom_id res chain seq x y z
N MET A 1 -11.29 -26.83 -22.24
CA MET A 1 -10.07 -26.09 -21.86
C MET A 1 -10.51 -24.83 -21.13
N SER A 2 -10.42 -24.81 -19.81
CA SER A 2 -10.91 -23.71 -18.97
C SER A 2 -9.77 -23.21 -18.09
N ASP A 3 -8.85 -22.45 -18.68
CA ASP A 3 -7.80 -21.75 -17.93
C ASP A 3 -8.32 -20.34 -17.57
N ASP A 4 -9.27 -20.26 -16.65
CA ASP A 4 -9.57 -19.00 -15.98
C ASP A 4 -8.44 -18.71 -14.99
N LYS A 5 -7.37 -18.08 -15.47
CA LYS A 5 -6.38 -17.46 -14.61
C LYS A 5 -7.06 -16.28 -13.92
N SER A 6 -7.72 -16.53 -12.79
CA SER A 6 -8.17 -15.47 -11.91
C SER A 6 -6.96 -14.60 -11.56
N LYS A 7 -6.79 -13.46 -12.24
CA LYS A 7 -5.76 -12.49 -11.90
C LYS A 7 -6.04 -12.06 -10.47
N ALA A 8 -5.01 -12.06 -9.63
CA ALA A 8 -5.16 -11.57 -8.27
C ALA A 8 -5.75 -10.16 -8.31
N THR A 9 -6.85 -9.94 -7.59
CA THR A 9 -7.44 -8.60 -7.49
C THR A 9 -6.54 -7.78 -6.57
N VAL A 10 -5.92 -6.75 -7.13
CA VAL A 10 -5.06 -5.81 -6.40
C VAL A 10 -5.79 -4.49 -6.27
N GLU A 11 -6.06 -4.08 -5.04
CA GLU A 11 -6.79 -2.85 -4.71
C GLU A 11 -5.91 -1.94 -3.84
N ARG A 12 -5.82 -0.67 -4.20
CA ARG A 12 -5.24 0.37 -3.35
C ARG A 12 -6.35 1.17 -2.74
N ASN A 13 -6.45 1.13 -1.42
CA ASN A 13 -7.47 1.85 -0.68
C ASN A 13 -6.82 3.04 0.03
N ILE A 14 -7.19 4.24 -0.40
CA ILE A 14 -6.87 5.52 0.25
C ILE A 14 -8.07 5.89 1.12
N TYR A 15 -7.83 6.32 2.35
CA TYR A 15 -8.90 6.61 3.30
C TYR A 15 -8.48 7.73 4.26
N GLU A 16 -9.46 8.54 4.66
CA GLU A 16 -9.31 9.51 5.75
C GLU A 16 -9.48 8.79 7.09
N ARG A 17 -8.73 9.23 8.10
CA ARG A 17 -8.76 8.73 9.46
C ARG A 17 -9.59 9.64 10.35
N ALA A 18 -9.93 9.11 11.53
CA ALA A 18 -10.67 9.86 12.54
C ALA A 18 -9.94 11.13 13.03
N ASP A 19 -8.62 11.19 12.88
CA ASP A 19 -7.79 12.35 13.24
C ASP A 19 -7.64 13.37 12.11
N GLY A 20 -8.36 13.22 10.99
CA GLY A 20 -8.26 14.09 9.81
C GLY A 20 -7.02 13.85 8.95
N THR A 21 -6.18 12.88 9.29
CA THR A 21 -5.05 12.47 8.44
C THR A 21 -5.47 11.41 7.43
N TRP A 22 -4.65 11.21 6.41
CA TRP A 22 -4.88 10.26 5.34
C TRP A 22 -3.95 9.06 5.47
N GLY A 23 -4.48 7.88 5.18
CA GLY A 23 -3.75 6.62 5.15
C GLY A 23 -3.99 5.86 3.85
N TRP A 24 -3.08 4.92 3.56
CA TRP A 24 -3.26 4.01 2.43
C TRP A 24 -2.97 2.57 2.86
N ARG A 25 -3.64 1.63 2.17
CA ARG A 25 -3.36 0.20 2.30
C ARG A 25 -3.47 -0.49 0.95
N LEU A 26 -2.64 -1.50 0.76
CA LEU A 26 -2.67 -2.38 -0.41
C LEU A 26 -3.37 -3.67 -0.03
N LYS A 27 -4.40 -4.05 -0.79
CA LYS A 27 -5.09 -5.32 -0.66
C LYS A 27 -4.82 -6.21 -1.86
N VAL A 28 -4.58 -7.49 -1.61
CA VAL A 28 -4.47 -8.54 -2.61
C VAL A 28 -5.46 -9.62 -2.25
N ASN A 29 -6.42 -9.90 -3.14
CA ASN A 29 -7.51 -10.85 -2.91
C ASN A 29 -8.24 -10.56 -1.58
N GLY A 30 -8.56 -9.28 -1.34
CA GLY A 30 -9.25 -8.80 -0.14
C GLY A 30 -8.39 -8.72 1.13
N LYS A 31 -7.17 -9.26 1.14
CA LYS A 31 -6.27 -9.25 2.31
C LYS A 31 -5.31 -8.08 2.25
N ILE A 32 -5.12 -7.36 3.36
CA ILE A 32 -4.13 -6.29 3.46
C ILE A 32 -2.72 -6.90 3.46
N VAL A 33 -1.86 -6.44 2.55
CA VAL A 33 -0.46 -6.90 2.42
C VAL A 33 0.56 -5.82 2.73
N ALA A 34 0.17 -4.55 2.66
CA ALA A 34 1.00 -3.41 3.02
C ALA A 34 0.12 -2.27 3.52
N THR A 35 0.66 -1.47 4.44
CA THR A 35 0.05 -0.25 4.97
C THR A 35 1.09 0.86 5.02
N ASP A 36 0.63 2.10 5.17
CA ASP A 36 1.47 3.26 5.37
C ASP A 36 2.15 3.31 6.77
N GLY A 37 1.98 2.29 7.62
CA GLY A 37 2.63 2.23 8.93
C GLY A 37 2.17 3.30 9.93
N ASN A 38 0.94 3.79 9.78
CA ASN A 38 0.38 4.88 10.58
C ASN A 38 1.10 6.23 10.39
N GLN A 39 1.71 6.47 9.22
CA GLN A 39 2.41 7.71 8.89
C GLN A 39 1.53 8.96 9.08
N GLY A 40 0.28 8.93 8.61
CA GLY A 40 -0.69 10.04 8.77
C GLY A 40 -0.39 11.24 7.88
N TYR A 41 -0.74 11.14 6.61
CA TYR A 41 -0.52 12.22 5.66
C TYR A 41 -1.53 13.36 5.88
N GLU A 42 -1.06 14.60 5.92
CA GLU A 42 -1.93 15.78 6.10
C GLU A 42 -2.88 16.03 4.92
N ASN A 43 -2.61 15.44 3.75
CA ASN A 43 -3.41 15.66 2.56
C ASN A 43 -3.57 14.40 1.70
N GLU A 44 -4.76 14.25 1.11
CA GLU A 44 -5.15 13.12 0.27
C GLU A 44 -4.22 12.95 -0.94
N SER A 45 -3.94 14.05 -1.64
CA SER A 45 -3.17 14.03 -2.90
C SER A 45 -1.77 13.46 -2.69
N PHE A 46 -1.11 13.85 -1.61
CA PHE A 46 0.19 13.33 -1.24
C PHE A 46 0.11 11.87 -0.78
N CYS A 47 -0.92 11.49 0.00
CA CYS A 47 -1.17 10.09 0.36
C CYS A 47 -1.31 9.20 -0.87
N ARG A 48 -2.15 9.61 -1.83
CA ARG A 48 -2.36 8.91 -3.11
C ARG A 48 -1.06 8.81 -3.91
N LYS A 49 -0.29 9.90 -4.03
CA LYS A 49 1.02 9.89 -4.72
C LYS A 49 2.01 8.91 -4.09
N MET A 50 2.05 8.82 -2.77
CA MET A 50 2.96 7.89 -2.08
C MET A 50 2.52 6.44 -2.29
N ALA A 51 1.21 6.15 -2.21
CA ALA A 51 0.67 4.85 -2.55
C ALA A 51 0.95 4.46 -4.01
N ASP A 52 0.87 5.42 -4.94
CA ASP A 52 1.22 5.22 -6.36
C ASP A 52 2.69 4.81 -6.53
N ARG A 53 3.61 5.55 -5.91
CA ARG A 53 5.06 5.28 -5.99
C ARG A 53 5.45 3.92 -5.42
N VAL A 54 4.88 3.55 -4.27
CA VAL A 54 5.17 2.25 -3.65
C VAL A 54 4.65 1.12 -4.54
N ALA A 55 3.43 1.23 -5.05
CA ALA A 55 2.84 0.20 -5.89
C ALA A 55 3.50 0.06 -7.27
N SER A 56 4.05 1.14 -7.83
CA SER A 56 4.71 1.12 -9.14
C SER A 56 6.17 0.67 -9.09
N GLY A 57 6.74 0.43 -7.89
CA GLY A 57 8.16 0.13 -7.74
C GLY A 57 9.09 1.33 -7.93
N PHE A 58 8.60 2.57 -7.74
CA PHE A 58 9.36 3.80 -8.00
C PHE A 58 10.73 3.87 -7.28
N TYR A 59 10.86 3.21 -6.14
CA TYR A 59 12.05 3.26 -5.31
C TYR A 59 13.11 2.20 -5.65
N THR A 60 12.93 1.39 -6.70
CA THR A 60 13.91 0.34 -7.04
C THR A 60 15.17 0.92 -7.71
N PRO A 61 16.38 0.45 -7.35
CA PRO A 61 16.68 -0.57 -6.34
C PRO A 61 16.75 0.00 -4.90
N THR A 62 16.26 -0.75 -3.92
CA THR A 62 16.35 -0.40 -2.50
C THR A 62 17.25 -1.37 -1.73
N LYS A 63 17.97 -0.88 -0.71
CA LYS A 63 18.68 -1.74 0.25
C LYS A 63 17.69 -2.49 1.15
N LYS A 64 17.80 -3.81 1.24
CA LYS A 64 17.02 -4.65 2.16
C LYS A 64 17.70 -4.72 3.53
N THR A 65 16.96 -4.41 4.59
CA THR A 65 17.38 -4.61 6.00
C THR A 65 16.34 -5.47 6.73
N ILE A 66 16.78 -6.26 7.71
CA ILE A 66 15.91 -7.11 8.54
C ILE A 66 16.27 -6.83 10.00
N SER A 67 15.29 -6.40 10.78
CA SER A 67 15.41 -6.22 12.23
C SER A 67 14.55 -7.26 12.94
N ARG A 68 15.07 -7.86 14.01
CA ARG A 68 14.31 -8.74 14.91
C ARG A 68 14.27 -8.09 16.28
N ARG A 69 13.12 -8.09 16.94
CA ARG A 69 13.02 -7.68 18.34
C ARG A 69 13.62 -8.81 19.19
N ASN A 70 14.47 -8.47 20.17
CA ASN A 70 14.89 -9.42 21.20
C ASN A 70 13.73 -9.79 22.11
#